data_AF-A0AAC8T8X5-F1
#
_entry.id   AF-A0AAC8T8X5-F1
#
_cell.length_a   1.000
_cell.length_b   1.000
_cell.length_c   1.000
_cell.angle_alpha   90.00
_cell.angle_beta   90.00
_cell.angle_gamma   90.00
#
_symmetry.space_group_name_H-M   'P 1'
#
loop_
_entity.id
_entity.type
_entity.pdbx_description
1 polymer ?
#
loop_
_entity_poly.entity_id
_entity_poly.type
_entity_poly.pdbx_seq_one_letter_code
_entity_poly.pdbx_strand_id
1 'polypeptide(L)'
;MRDGQKHDQNKPRFSLIPHKALWQVVEVLEFGANKYGADNWRHVPNARERYFNAAHRHLNAWWAGEKVDSESGLPHLAHAVCCLMFLMWFDGDGK
;
A
#
# COMPACT_ATOMS: atom_id res chain seq x y z
N MET A 1 43.00 3.71 12.76
CA MET A 1 41.57 3.92 13.12
C MET A 1 41.01 2.57 13.55
N ARG A 2 40.20 2.50 14.61
CA ARG A 2 39.49 1.27 14.99
C ARG A 2 38.13 1.29 14.30
N ASP A 3 37.89 0.33 13.40
CA ASP A 3 36.58 0.15 12.79
C ASP A 3 35.63 -0.51 13.80
N GLY A 4 34.39 -0.03 13.83
CA GLY A 4 33.31 -0.63 14.61
C GLY A 4 32.73 -1.86 13.91
N GLN A 5 32.36 -2.89 14.68
CA GLN A 5 31.75 -4.11 14.15
C GLN A 5 30.24 -4.10 14.41
N LYS A 6 29.42 -4.40 13.39
CA LYS A 6 27.95 -4.45 13.49
C LYS A 6 27.44 -5.80 12.96
N HIS A 7 26.83 -6.60 13.82
CA HIS A 7 26.29 -7.92 13.46
C HIS A 7 24.83 -7.80 13.03
N ASP A 8 24.60 -7.59 11.73
CA ASP A 8 23.26 -7.47 11.14
C ASP A 8 22.85 -8.70 10.32
N GLN A 9 23.63 -9.77 10.40
CA GLN A 9 23.30 -11.06 9.80
C GLN A 9 21.93 -11.50 10.32
N ASN A 10 21.03 -11.90 9.41
CA ASN A 10 19.64 -12.31 9.68
C ASN A 10 18.67 -11.20 10.14
N LYS A 11 19.05 -9.93 10.08
CA LYS A 11 18.09 -8.83 10.32
C LYS A 11 17.35 -8.44 9.02
N PRO A 12 16.10 -7.94 9.11
CA PRO A 12 15.39 -7.41 7.96
C PRO A 12 16.19 -6.33 7.21
N ARG A 13 16.23 -6.43 5.88
CA ARG A 13 16.95 -5.51 5.00
C ARG A 13 15.98 -4.53 4.35
N PHE A 14 15.71 -3.41 5.02
CA PHE A 14 14.85 -2.35 4.49
C PHE A 14 15.35 -1.80 3.14
N SER A 15 16.66 -1.90 2.86
CA SER A 15 17.27 -1.53 1.59
C SER A 15 16.77 -2.34 0.37
N LEU A 16 16.06 -3.46 0.58
CA LEU A 16 15.46 -4.24 -0.50
C LEU A 16 14.15 -3.64 -1.02
N ILE A 17 13.58 -2.68 -0.28
CA ILE A 17 12.32 -2.05 -0.68
C ILE A 17 12.58 -1.18 -1.91
N PRO A 18 11.78 -1.32 -2.99
CA PRO A 18 11.79 -0.36 -4.09
C PRO A 18 11.18 0.96 -3.63
N HIS A 19 11.97 1.82 -2.98
CA HIS A 19 11.49 3.02 -2.27
C HIS A 19 10.62 3.94 -3.13
N LYS A 20 10.93 4.10 -4.43
CA LYS A 20 10.11 4.91 -5.34
C LYS A 20 8.68 4.37 -5.51
N ALA A 21 8.54 3.04 -5.59
CA ALA A 21 7.23 2.41 -5.69
C ALA A 21 6.48 2.47 -4.35
N LEU A 22 7.20 2.28 -3.23
CA LEU A 22 6.60 2.42 -1.90
C LEU A 22 6.08 3.85 -1.66
N TRP A 23 6.81 4.87 -2.13
CA TRP A 23 6.39 6.27 -1.99
C TRP A 23 5.03 6.55 -2.64
N GLN A 24 4.77 5.97 -3.83
CA GLN A 24 3.47 6.11 -4.50
C GLN A 24 2.32 5.49 -3.68
N VAL A 25 2.59 4.40 -2.94
CA VAL A 25 1.60 3.80 -2.04
C VAL A 25 1.35 4.71 -0.84
N VAL A 26 2.39 5.37 -0.32
CA VAL A 26 2.26 6.39 0.73
C VAL A 26 1.41 7.56 0.25
N GLU A 27 1.61 8.06 -0.97
CA GLU A 27 0.78 9.13 -1.54
C GLU A 27 -0.71 8.72 -1.62
N VAL A 28 -1.01 7.46 -1.95
CA VAL A 28 -2.39 6.93 -1.92
C VAL A 28 -2.94 6.88 -0.49
N LEU A 29 -2.13 6.47 0.48
CA LEU A 29 -2.51 6.47 1.89
C LEU A 29 -2.79 7.88 2.40
N GLU A 30 -1.96 8.86 2.03
CA GLU A 30 -2.16 10.28 2.36
C GLU A 30 -3.41 10.84 1.70
N PHE A 31 -3.64 10.53 0.42
CA PHE A 31 -4.89 10.89 -0.27
C PHE A 31 -6.11 10.36 0.48
N GLY A 32 -6.10 9.08 0.87
CA GLY A 32 -7.18 8.46 1.64
C GLY A 32 -7.35 9.08 3.03
N ALA A 33 -6.24 9.36 3.73
CA ALA A 33 -6.26 9.99 5.06
C ALA A 33 -6.81 11.42 5.01
N ASN A 34 -6.43 12.20 4.00
CA ASN A 34 -6.94 13.56 3.79
C ASN A 34 -8.43 13.57 3.44
N LYS A 35 -8.88 12.58 2.65
CA LYS A 35 -10.27 12.51 2.17
C LYS A 35 -11.25 11.92 3.19
N TYR A 36 -10.82 10.89 3.93
CA TYR A 36 -11.70 10.11 4.80
C TYR A 36 -11.28 10.09 6.28
N GLY A 37 -10.15 10.72 6.63
CA GLY A 37 -9.54 10.63 7.95
C GLY A 37 -8.46 9.55 8.04
N ALA A 38 -7.45 9.80 8.86
CA ALA A 38 -6.40 8.82 9.15
C ALA A 38 -6.98 7.53 9.72
N ASP A 39 -6.44 6.38 9.30
CA ASP A 39 -6.86 5.04 9.71
C ASP A 39 -8.34 4.68 9.46
N ASN A 40 -9.12 5.51 8.76
CA ASN A 40 -10.53 5.25 8.47
C ASN A 40 -10.74 3.91 7.71
N TRP A 41 -9.73 3.46 6.97
CA TRP A 41 -9.74 2.19 6.24
C TRP A 41 -9.99 0.96 7.15
N ARG A 42 -9.64 1.04 8.43
CA ARG A 42 -9.85 -0.04 9.42
C ARG A 42 -11.33 -0.24 9.77
N HIS A 43 -12.14 0.79 9.60
CA HIS A 43 -13.55 0.82 10.04
C HIS A 43 -14.54 0.56 8.92
N VAL A 44 -14.05 0.21 7.72
CA VAL A 44 -14.91 -0.06 6.57
C VAL A 44 -15.71 -1.35 6.80
N PRO A 45 -17.05 -1.32 6.77
CA PRO A 45 -17.85 -2.53 6.88
C PRO A 45 -17.60 -3.44 5.68
N ASN A 46 -17.50 -4.75 5.92
CA ASN A 46 -17.12 -5.75 4.91
C ASN A 46 -15.80 -5.41 4.20
N ALA A 47 -14.82 -4.87 4.95
CA ALA A 47 -13.55 -4.39 4.41
C ALA A 47 -12.85 -5.37 3.48
N ARG A 48 -12.80 -6.66 3.82
CA ARG A 48 -12.14 -7.69 2.99
C ARG A 48 -12.70 -7.74 1.57
N GLU A 49 -14.03 -7.84 1.43
CA GLU A 49 -14.68 -7.86 0.11
C GLU A 49 -14.50 -6.52 -0.62
N ARG A 50 -14.67 -5.40 0.10
CA ARG A 50 -14.59 -4.06 -0.51
C ARG A 50 -13.18 -3.74 -1.03
N TYR A 51 -12.14 -4.07 -0.27
CA TYR A 51 -10.75 -3.88 -0.69
C TYR A 51 -10.32 -4.89 -1.76
N PHE A 52 -10.83 -6.13 -1.72
CA PHE A 52 -10.62 -7.08 -2.81
C PHE A 52 -11.19 -6.54 -4.14
N ASN A 53 -12.45 -6.10 -4.13
CA ASN A 53 -13.10 -5.53 -5.31
C ASN A 53 -12.42 -4.24 -5.77
N ALA A 54 -11.97 -3.37 -4.85
CA ALA A 54 -11.22 -2.16 -5.18
C ALA A 54 -9.87 -2.48 -5.84
N ALA A 55 -9.08 -3.38 -5.26
CA ALA A 55 -7.82 -3.84 -5.83
C ALA A 55 -8.02 -4.34 -7.28
N HIS A 56 -9.02 -5.19 -7.50
CA HIS A 56 -9.34 -5.71 -8.83
C HIS A 56 -9.74 -4.62 -9.83
N ARG A 57 -10.50 -3.59 -9.42
CA ARG A 57 -10.82 -2.47 -10.33
C ARG A 57 -9.56 -1.72 -10.77
N HIS A 58 -8.64 -1.44 -9.85
CA HIS A 58 -7.38 -0.78 -10.22
C HIS A 58 -6.48 -1.69 -11.06
N LEU A 59 -6.41 -2.99 -10.75
CA LEU A 59 -5.65 -3.96 -11.57
C LEU A 59 -6.23 -4.08 -12.99
N ASN A 60 -7.56 -4.12 -13.14
CA ASN A 60 -8.21 -4.19 -14.44
C ASN A 60 -8.00 -2.92 -15.27
N ALA A 61 -8.11 -1.73 -14.64
CA ALA A 61 -7.83 -0.45 -15.30
C ALA A 61 -6.37 -0.39 -15.79
N TRP A 62 -5.43 -0.77 -14.93
CA TRP A 62 -4.02 -0.88 -15.29
C TRP A 62 -3.77 -1.86 -16.43
N TRP A 63 -4.40 -3.04 -16.38
CA TRP A 63 -4.32 -4.05 -17.44
C TRP A 63 -4.87 -3.54 -18.78
N ALA A 64 -5.91 -2.70 -18.73
CA ALA A 64 -6.47 -2.03 -19.90
C ALA A 64 -5.63 -0.85 -20.42
N GLY A 65 -4.51 -0.52 -19.77
CA GLY A 65 -3.58 0.53 -20.19
C GLY A 65 -3.74 1.87 -19.47
N GLU A 66 -4.67 2.00 -18.53
CA GLU A 66 -4.83 3.21 -17.71
C GLU A 66 -3.77 3.24 -16.60
N LYS A 67 -2.91 4.26 -16.59
CA LYS A 67 -1.80 4.33 -15.62
C LYS A 67 -2.19 4.96 -14.29
N VAL A 68 -3.11 5.92 -14.32
CA VAL A 68 -3.46 6.75 -13.17
C VAL A 68 -4.97 6.76 -12.95
N ASP A 69 -5.36 6.70 -11.70
CA ASP A 69 -6.75 6.80 -11.28
C ASP A 69 -7.25 8.25 -11.46
N SER A 70 -8.41 8.41 -12.09
CA SER A 70 -8.95 9.73 -12.47
C SER A 70 -9.39 10.60 -11.29
N GLU A 71 -9.73 10.00 -10.14
CA GLU A 71 -10.14 10.75 -8.95
C GLU A 71 -8.93 11.34 -8.22
N SER A 72 -7.90 10.54 -8.02
CA SER A 72 -6.73 10.90 -7.23
C SER A 72 -5.57 11.46 -8.06
N GLY A 73 -5.51 11.15 -9.35
CA GLY A 73 -4.35 11.40 -10.21
C GLY A 73 -3.15 10.50 -9.90
N LEU A 74 -3.32 9.47 -9.05
CA LEU A 74 -2.25 8.58 -8.58
C LEU A 74 -2.23 7.23 -9.30
N PRO A 75 -1.10 6.49 -9.32
CA PRO A 75 -0.99 5.26 -10.08
C PRO A 75 -1.96 4.16 -9.65
N HIS A 76 -2.62 3.48 -10.61
CA HIS A 76 -3.53 2.36 -10.30
C HIS A 76 -2.83 1.24 -9.53
N LEU A 77 -1.57 0.91 -9.88
CA LEU A 77 -0.81 -0.11 -9.15
C LEU A 77 -0.56 0.27 -7.69
N ALA A 78 -0.37 1.56 -7.38
CA ALA A 78 -0.21 2.02 -6.01
C ALA A 78 -1.50 1.85 -5.21
N HIS A 79 -2.66 2.17 -5.81
CA HIS A 79 -3.97 1.89 -5.22
C HIS A 79 -4.22 0.41 -4.98
N ALA A 80 -3.87 -0.44 -5.96
CA ALA A 80 -3.98 -1.88 -5.81
C ALA A 80 -3.11 -2.40 -4.65
N VAL A 81 -1.84 -1.98 -4.57
CA VAL A 81 -0.94 -2.35 -3.46
C VAL A 81 -1.47 -1.82 -2.12
N CYS A 82 -1.98 -0.60 -2.04
CA CYS A 82 -2.61 -0.06 -0.84
C CYS A 82 -3.77 -0.94 -0.36
N CYS A 83 -4.66 -1.35 -1.27
CA CYS A 83 -5.75 -2.29 -0.96
C CYS A 83 -5.21 -3.65 -0.47
N LEU A 84 -4.17 -4.18 -1.11
CA LEU A 84 -3.55 -5.45 -0.71
C LEU A 84 -2.89 -5.35 0.67
N MET A 85 -2.28 -4.21 1.02
CA MET A 85 -1.74 -3.97 2.36
C MET A 85 -2.84 -3.98 3.43
N PHE A 86 -4.00 -3.37 3.15
CA PHE A 86 -5.15 -3.45 4.05
C PHE A 86 -5.65 -4.89 4.20
N LEU A 87 -5.75 -5.64 3.10
CA LEU A 87 -6.14 -7.06 3.15
C LEU A 87 -5.15 -7.90 3.95
N MET A 88 -3.85 -7.73 3.75
CA MET A 88 -2.81 -8.39 4.55
C MET A 88 -2.93 -8.06 6.04
N TRP A 89 -3.28 -6.81 6.37
CA TRP A 89 -3.50 -6.41 7.75
C TRP A 89 -4.73 -7.09 8.37
N PHE A 90 -5.84 -7.15 7.64
CA PHE A 90 -7.04 -7.88 8.08
C PHE A 90 -6.83 -9.39 8.15
N ASP A 91 -5.86 -9.95 7.41
CA ASP A 91 -5.54 -11.38 7.43
C ASP A 91 -4.63 -11.75 8.62
N GLY A 92 -3.64 -10.90 8.93
CA GLY A 92 -2.68 -11.15 10.01
C GLY A 92 -3.12 -10.57 11.36
N ASP A 93 -4.03 -11.23 12.08
CA ASP A 93 -4.47 -11.01 13.47
C ASP A 93 -4.81 -9.56 13.92
N GLY A 94 -4.70 -8.57 13.04
CA GLY A 94 -5.12 -7.19 13.25
C GLY A 94 -6.62 -7.09 13.12
N LYS A 95 -7.32 -7.06 14.26
CA LYS A 95 -8.72 -6.61 14.35
C LYS A 95 -8.90 -5.28 13.64
#